data_AF-A0A1I7EJC6-F1
#
_entry.id   AF-A0A1I7EJC6-F1
#
_cell.length_a   1.000
_cell.length_b   1.000
_cell.length_c   1.000
_cell.angle_alpha   90.00
_cell.angle_beta   90.00
_cell.angle_gamma   90.00
#
_symmetry.space_group_name_H-M   'P 1'
#
loop_
_entity.id
_entity.type
_entity.pdbx_description
1 polymer ?
#
loop_
_entity_poly.entity_id
_entity_poly.type
_entity_poly.pdbx_seq_one_letter_code
_entity_poly.pdbx_strand_id
1 'polypeptide(L)'
;MPKQKSNGGAGLGKPIAFRLSDADREAYLAKVAQSGMTQSEFFRHAVLTNRTQVIARPVASGDRKRLLYIFNKTSNNLNQIAHRANSEHVRGKLSEATYEQLLTQMQLIGQYLKATLNKVD
;
A
#
# COMPACT_ATOMS: atom_id res chain seq x y z
N MET A 1 49.44 -9.47 -7.38
CA MET A 1 49.07 -9.49 -5.95
C MET A 1 47.75 -10.26 -5.81
N PRO A 2 47.66 -11.32 -4.98
CA PRO A 2 46.39 -12.01 -4.77
C PRO A 2 45.43 -11.11 -3.97
N LYS A 3 44.18 -10.96 -4.45
CA LYS A 3 43.14 -10.18 -3.74
C LYS A 3 42.85 -10.80 -2.37
N GLN A 4 42.96 -10.00 -1.32
CA GLN A 4 42.69 -10.41 0.06
C GLN A 4 41.19 -10.75 0.20
N LYS A 5 40.88 -11.94 0.73
CA LYS A 5 39.48 -12.40 0.88
C LYS A 5 38.79 -11.57 1.97
N SER A 6 37.65 -10.97 1.66
CA SER A 6 36.88 -10.08 2.55
C SER A 6 36.34 -10.74 3.83
N ASN A 7 36.40 -12.07 3.94
CA ASN A 7 35.69 -12.84 4.98
C ASN A 7 36.62 -13.50 6.03
N GLY A 8 37.85 -13.01 6.21
CA GLY A 8 38.72 -13.48 7.29
C GLY A 8 39.07 -14.98 7.26
N GLY A 9 38.91 -15.64 6.11
CA GLY A 9 39.24 -17.06 5.94
C GLY A 9 38.10 -18.06 6.20
N ALA A 10 36.94 -17.64 6.70
CA ALA A 10 35.77 -18.52 6.80
C ALA A 10 35.13 -18.73 5.41
N GLY A 11 34.80 -19.99 5.08
CA GLY A 11 34.11 -20.34 3.84
C GLY A 11 32.73 -19.67 3.73
N LEU A 12 32.32 -19.35 2.49
CA LEU A 12 30.97 -18.82 2.23
C LEU A 12 29.91 -19.94 2.36
N GLY A 13 28.74 -19.61 2.92
CA GLY A 13 27.60 -20.52 3.01
C GLY A 13 26.86 -20.72 1.67
N LYS A 14 25.64 -21.29 1.73
CA LYS A 14 24.81 -21.56 0.54
C LYS A 14 24.50 -20.27 -0.24
N PRO A 15 24.48 -20.31 -1.60
CA PRO A 15 24.19 -19.14 -2.42
C PRO A 15 22.74 -18.68 -2.29
N ILE A 16 22.53 -17.37 -2.35
CA ILE A 16 21.22 -16.74 -2.51
C ILE A 16 21.10 -16.30 -3.96
N ALA A 17 20.05 -16.75 -4.67
CA ALA A 17 19.84 -16.45 -6.08
C ALA A 17 18.38 -16.09 -6.36
N PHE A 18 18.18 -15.18 -7.31
CA PHE A 18 16.88 -14.80 -7.84
C PHE A 18 17.01 -14.58 -9.34
N ARG A 19 15.88 -14.66 -10.06
CA ARG A 19 15.85 -14.45 -11.50
C ARG A 19 15.58 -12.98 -11.80
N LEU A 20 16.22 -12.47 -12.84
CA LEU A 20 16.00 -11.15 -13.41
C LEU A 20 15.51 -11.31 -14.85
N SER A 21 14.75 -10.33 -15.33
CA SER A 21 14.54 -10.17 -16.77
C SER A 21 15.86 -9.86 -17.46
N ASP A 22 15.94 -10.04 -18.78
CA ASP A 22 17.18 -9.73 -19.51
C ASP A 22 17.57 -8.26 -19.37
N ALA A 23 16.59 -7.35 -19.44
CA ALA A 23 16.81 -5.90 -19.26
C ALA A 23 17.34 -5.57 -17.84
N ASP A 24 16.76 -6.17 -16.80
CA ASP A 24 17.21 -5.94 -15.42
C ASP A 24 18.60 -6.53 -15.18
N ARG A 25 18.89 -7.67 -15.82
CA ARG A 25 20.21 -8.31 -15.76
C ARG A 25 21.28 -7.43 -16.41
N GLU A 26 21.01 -6.83 -17.56
CA GLU A 26 21.93 -5.88 -18.21
C GLU A 26 22.20 -4.66 -17.32
N ALA A 27 21.13 -4.06 -16.77
CA ALA A 27 21.24 -2.94 -15.85
C ALA A 27 22.05 -3.28 -14.59
N TYR A 28 21.87 -4.50 -14.05
CA TYR A 28 22.66 -5.00 -12.93
C TYR A 28 24.14 -5.15 -13.30
N LEU A 29 24.45 -5.79 -14.44
CA LEU A 29 25.83 -5.99 -14.90
C LEU A 29 26.56 -4.67 -15.16
N ALA A 30 25.88 -3.66 -15.72
CA ALA A 30 26.45 -2.34 -15.92
C ALA A 30 26.88 -1.68 -14.59
N LYS A 31 26.04 -1.78 -13.55
CA LYS A 31 26.36 -1.27 -12.20
C LYS A 31 27.54 -2.03 -11.56
N VAL A 32 27.58 -3.35 -11.73
CA VAL A 32 28.69 -4.18 -11.26
C VAL A 32 29.99 -3.74 -11.94
N ALA A 33 30.00 -3.59 -13.26
CA ALA A 33 31.16 -3.14 -14.02
C ALA A 33 31.67 -1.76 -13.55
N GLN A 34 30.75 -0.79 -13.38
CA GLN A 34 31.09 0.55 -12.88
C GLN A 34 31.65 0.54 -11.45
N SER A 35 31.24 -0.43 -10.62
CA SER A 35 31.70 -0.53 -9.23
C SER A 35 33.12 -1.10 -9.07
N GLY A 36 33.66 -1.79 -10.09
CA GLY A 36 34.92 -2.51 -10.01
C GLY A 36 34.89 -3.76 -9.08
N MET A 37 33.71 -4.12 -8.56
CA MET A 37 33.50 -5.27 -7.69
C MET A 37 33.08 -6.51 -8.49
N THR A 38 33.26 -7.70 -7.91
CA THR A 38 32.57 -8.89 -8.41
C THR A 38 31.06 -8.78 -8.15
N GLN A 39 30.23 -9.51 -8.90
CA GLN A 39 28.78 -9.52 -8.70
C GLN A 39 28.41 -9.88 -7.24
N SER A 40 29.07 -10.87 -6.65
CA SER A 40 28.81 -11.29 -5.27
C SER A 40 29.22 -10.24 -4.23
N GLU A 41 30.32 -9.53 -4.45
CA GLU A 41 30.75 -8.41 -3.60
C GLU A 41 29.80 -7.23 -3.72
N PHE A 42 29.43 -6.87 -4.95
CA PHE A 42 28.49 -5.79 -5.23
C PHE A 42 27.13 -6.04 -4.58
N PHE A 43 26.57 -7.24 -4.74
CA PHE A 43 25.30 -7.62 -4.14
C PHE A 43 25.36 -7.64 -2.61
N ARG A 44 26.40 -8.26 -2.03
CA ARG A 44 26.61 -8.30 -0.57
C ARG A 44 26.74 -6.89 -0.01
N HIS A 45 27.51 -6.03 -0.67
CA HIS A 45 27.67 -4.65 -0.27
C HIS A 45 26.34 -3.89 -0.37
N ALA A 46 25.64 -3.97 -1.51
CA ALA A 46 24.37 -3.28 -1.72
C ALA A 46 23.31 -3.64 -0.67
N VAL A 47 23.17 -4.94 -0.36
CA VAL A 47 22.15 -5.46 0.56
C VAL A 47 22.54 -5.32 2.03
N LEU A 48 23.79 -5.66 2.40
CA LEU A 48 24.19 -5.69 3.82
C LEU A 48 24.64 -4.34 4.35
N THR A 49 25.20 -3.45 3.52
CA THR A 49 25.57 -2.09 3.97
C THR A 49 24.42 -1.11 3.86
N ASN A 50 23.19 -1.60 3.63
CA ASN A 50 21.94 -0.84 3.66
C ASN A 50 21.93 0.43 2.79
N ARG A 51 22.63 0.41 1.64
CA ARG A 51 22.59 1.51 0.63
C ARG A 51 21.31 1.48 -0.22
N THR A 52 20.53 0.42 -0.12
CA THR A 52 19.19 0.32 -0.68
C THR A 52 18.18 1.06 0.19
N GLN A 53 17.53 2.09 -0.35
CA GLN A 53 16.28 2.58 0.23
C GLN A 53 15.26 1.45 0.16
N VAL A 54 14.99 0.81 1.30
CA VAL A 54 13.82 -0.03 1.45
C VAL A 54 12.62 0.90 1.50
N ILE A 55 11.99 1.16 0.35
CA ILE A 55 10.69 1.81 0.30
C ILE A 55 9.67 0.77 0.79
N ALA A 56 9.53 0.66 2.11
CA ALA A 56 8.41 -0.05 2.69
C ALA A 56 7.14 0.63 2.16
N ARG A 57 6.20 -0.15 1.60
CA ARG A 57 4.88 0.41 1.30
C ARG A 57 4.35 1.01 2.60
N PRO A 58 3.83 2.25 2.59
CA PRO A 58 3.24 2.84 3.79
C PRO A 58 2.22 1.86 4.33
N VAL A 59 2.51 1.27 5.48
CA VAL A 59 1.55 0.42 6.17
C VAL A 59 0.54 1.39 6.74
N ALA A 60 -0.71 1.33 6.27
CA ALA A 60 -1.79 2.13 6.84
C ALA A 60 -1.76 1.99 8.38
N SER A 61 -1.78 3.13 9.08
CA SER A 61 -1.78 3.16 10.54
C SER A 61 -2.94 2.31 11.10
N GLY A 62 -2.80 1.88 12.36
CA GLY A 62 -3.89 1.19 13.06
C GLY A 62 -5.20 1.99 13.00
N ASP A 63 -5.09 3.32 13.15
CA ASP A 63 -6.21 4.24 13.10
C ASP A 63 -6.85 4.30 11.73
N ARG A 64 -6.04 4.38 10.66
CA ARG A 64 -6.55 4.34 9.28
C ARG A 64 -7.30 3.05 8.97
N LYS A 65 -6.77 1.90 9.41
CA LYS A 65 -7.46 0.60 9.24
C LYS A 65 -8.79 0.56 9.98
N ARG A 66 -8.83 1.04 11.23
CA ARG A 66 -10.06 1.12 12.02
C ARG A 66 -11.08 2.07 11.38
N LEU A 67 -10.62 3.20 10.86
CA LEU A 67 -11.48 4.18 10.21
C LEU A 67 -12.09 3.62 8.92
N LEU A 68 -11.30 2.93 8.08
CA LEU A 68 -11.80 2.23 6.89
C LEU A 68 -12.84 1.14 7.23
N TYR A 69 -12.64 0.41 8.33
CA TYR A 69 -13.62 -0.56 8.81
C TYR A 69 -14.95 0.09 9.18
N ILE A 70 -14.91 1.16 9.99
CA ILE A 70 -16.11 1.92 10.37
C ILE A 70 -16.79 2.47 9.11
N PHE A 71 -16.01 3.01 8.17
CA PHE A 71 -16.53 3.61 6.96
C PHE A 71 -17.30 2.61 6.10
N ASN A 72 -16.77 1.39 5.95
CA ASN A 72 -17.47 0.30 5.25
C ASN A 72 -18.79 -0.07 5.93
N LYS A 73 -18.81 -0.17 7.26
CA LYS A 73 -20.04 -0.50 8.01
C LYS A 73 -21.09 0.60 7.85
N THR A 74 -20.70 1.86 7.97
CA THR A 74 -21.61 3.00 7.80
C THR A 74 -22.14 3.08 6.37
N SER A 75 -21.28 2.89 5.36
CA SER A 75 -21.69 2.94 3.95
C SER A 75 -22.73 1.88 3.60
N ASN A 76 -22.56 0.66 4.13
CA ASN A 76 -23.54 -0.41 3.96
C ASN A 76 -24.90 -0.07 4.60
N ASN A 77 -24.89 0.48 5.82
CA ASN A 77 -26.11 0.92 6.50
C ASN A 77 -26.81 2.05 5.74
N LEU A 78 -26.05 3.01 5.22
CA LEU A 78 -26.59 4.08 4.36
C LEU A 78 -27.23 3.50 3.11
N ASN A 79 -26.59 2.57 2.39
CA ASN A 79 -27.21 1.92 1.23
C ASN A 79 -28.53 1.23 1.58
N GLN A 80 -28.59 0.52 2.71
CA GLN A 80 -29.83 -0.12 3.16
C GLN A 80 -30.95 0.89 3.44
N ILE A 81 -30.61 2.01 4.10
CA ILE A 81 -31.56 3.11 4.34
C ILE A 81 -32.02 3.71 3.00
N ALA A 82 -31.11 3.94 2.05
CA ALA A 82 -31.43 4.50 0.74
C ALA A 82 -32.43 3.62 -0.01
N HIS A 83 -32.16 2.31 -0.05
CA HIS A 83 -33.04 1.33 -0.70
C HIS A 83 -34.44 1.31 -0.06
N ARG A 84 -34.51 1.31 1.28
CA ARG A 84 -35.79 1.33 1.99
C ARG A 84 -36.55 2.63 1.77
N ALA A 85 -35.89 3.77 1.87
CA ALA A 85 -36.50 5.08 1.67
C ALA A 85 -37.06 5.23 0.26
N ASN A 86 -36.29 4.82 -0.76
CA ASN A 86 -36.76 4.81 -2.15
C ASN A 86 -38.00 3.93 -2.33
N SER A 87 -37.98 2.71 -1.78
CA SER A 87 -39.13 1.80 -1.83
C SER A 87 -40.39 2.41 -1.18
N GLU A 88 -40.26 3.05 -0.03
CA GLU A 88 -41.42 3.64 0.67
C GLU A 88 -41.91 4.93 0.01
N HIS A 89 -41.01 5.72 -0.58
CA HIS A 89 -41.36 6.90 -1.37
C HIS A 89 -42.16 6.52 -2.64
N VAL A 90 -41.68 5.54 -3.42
CA VAL A 90 -42.39 5.03 -4.60
C VAL A 90 -43.77 4.46 -4.25
N ARG A 91 -43.94 3.94 -3.03
CA ARG A 91 -45.23 3.45 -2.51
C ARG A 91 -46.15 4.55 -1.95
N GLY A 92 -45.73 5.82 -2.01
CA GLY A 92 -46.48 6.96 -1.47
C GLY A 92 -46.53 7.02 0.06
N LYS A 93 -45.73 6.20 0.76
CA LYS A 93 -45.69 6.14 2.24
C LYS A 93 -44.71 7.14 2.84
N LEU A 94 -43.78 7.65 2.03
CA LEU A 94 -42.85 8.70 2.39
C LEU A 94 -43.10 9.91 1.49
N SER A 95 -43.32 11.08 2.09
CA SER A 95 -43.49 12.32 1.31
C SER A 95 -42.18 12.67 0.58
N GLU A 96 -42.30 13.37 -0.55
CA GLU A 96 -41.14 13.89 -1.30
C GLU A 96 -40.23 14.73 -0.39
N ALA A 97 -40.80 15.66 0.36
CA ALA A 97 -40.03 16.54 1.25
C ALA A 97 -39.22 15.76 2.29
N THR A 98 -39.79 14.70 2.89
CA THR A 98 -39.06 13.85 3.84
C THR A 98 -38.02 12.99 3.14
N TYR A 99 -38.30 12.52 1.92
CA TYR A 99 -37.35 11.75 1.11
C TYR A 99 -36.11 12.58 0.74
N GLU A 100 -36.30 13.80 0.22
CA GLU A 100 -35.21 14.72 -0.13
C GLU A 100 -34.36 15.11 1.08
N GLN A 101 -35.01 15.37 2.23
CA GLN A 101 -34.31 15.65 3.48
C GLN A 101 -33.43 14.46 3.90
N LEU A 102 -33.94 13.24 3.79
CA LEU A 102 -33.19 12.03 4.11
C LEU A 102 -31.95 11.90 3.20
N LEU A 103 -32.12 12.06 1.88
CA LEU A 103 -31.01 12.02 0.93
C LEU A 103 -29.94 13.07 1.24
N THR A 104 -30.36 14.29 1.58
CA THR A 104 -29.46 15.38 1.97
C THR A 104 -28.62 15.01 3.20
N GLN A 105 -29.25 14.47 4.24
CA GLN A 105 -28.53 14.04 5.46
C GLN A 105 -27.55 12.90 5.18
N MET A 106 -27.92 11.95 4.32
CA MET A 106 -27.03 10.84 3.95
C MET A 106 -25.83 11.31 3.14
N GLN A 107 -26.02 12.26 2.22
CA GLN A 107 -24.91 12.90 1.50
C GLN A 107 -23.98 13.64 2.46
N LEU A 108 -24.52 14.36 3.43
CA LEU A 108 -23.75 15.07 4.45
C LEU A 108 -22.88 14.12 5.28
N ILE A 109 -23.44 12.99 5.75
CA ILE A 109 -22.68 11.94 6.44
C ILE A 109 -21.55 11.41 5.54
N GLY A 110 -21.86 11.12 4.27
CA GLY A 110 -20.87 10.65 3.31
C GLY A 110 -19.72 11.64 3.09
N GLN A 111 -20.00 12.94 3.06
CA GLN A 111 -18.99 14.00 2.97
C GLN A 111 -18.11 14.06 4.21
N TYR A 112 -18.70 14.03 5.42
CA TYR A 112 -17.93 14.05 6.66
C TYR A 112 -16.97 12.86 6.77
N LEU A 113 -17.43 11.66 6.41
CA LEU A 113 -16.60 10.46 6.46
C LEU A 113 -15.47 10.49 5.42
N LYS A 114 -15.69 11.09 4.24
CA LYS A 114 -14.61 11.29 3.25
C LYS A 114 -13.60 12.31 3.73
N ALA A 115 -14.06 13.40 4.36
CA ALA A 115 -13.19 14.46 4.87
C ALA A 115 -12.26 13.99 5.99
N THR A 116 -12.66 13.00 6.80
CA THR A 116 -11.82 12.44 7.86
C THR A 116 -10.69 11.57 7.34
N LEU A 117 -10.84 10.90 6.19
CA LEU A 117 -9.75 10.11 5.59
C LEU A 117 -8.48 10.93 5.28
N ASN A 118 -8.65 12.21 4.95
CA ASN A 118 -7.53 13.12 4.66
C ASN A 118 -6.87 13.69 5.93
N LYS A 119 -7.42 13.40 7.12
CA LYS A 119 -6.94 13.89 8.42
C LYS A 119 -6.33 12.78 9.28
N VAL A 120 -6.23 11.57 8.74
CA VAL A 120 -5.65 10.42 9.42
C VAL A 120 -4.32 10.11 8.73
N ASP A 121 -3.26 10.14 9.52
CA ASP A 121 -1.84 10.15 9.14
C ASP A 121 -1.28 11.56 8.86
#